data_AF-A0A1F9B8R9-F1
#
_entry.id   AF-A0A1F9B8R9-F1
#
_cell.length_a   1.000
_cell.length_b   1.000
_cell.length_c   1.000
_cell.angle_alpha   90.00
_cell.angle_beta   90.00
_cell.angle_gamma   90.00
#
_symmetry.space_group_name_H-M   'P 1'
#
loop_
_entity.id
_entity.type
_entity.pdbx_description
1 polymer ?
#
loop_
_entity_poly.entity_id
_entity_poly.type
_entity_poly.pdbx_seq_one_letter_code
_entity_poly.pdbx_strand_id
1 'polypeptide(L)'
;MSNNSGKSALVVEGGGMRGVFAAGVLHAFGNAGFDPFDLYIGVSAGACHLASHLAGQNNRNFDITLQYSLKSDFINIKRFLRGGHLMDLDWMWEQTISNYRLNLSYLFNKLRSQNKEYIIVATSMDTGNALYLHPDEKTLEDYLKVSSSIPVFYRNILEVNGERATDGGIADAVPVREAYRRGATNITVIRSRPSDYVKKQSKLIFILSVYFRKYPRLVEKFKQRANNYMDAVHFIHHPPKGIRITELAPPNNVDIGRTTQNEAVLRATYEMGIDYGNKFLKRRRGI
;
A
#
# COMPACT_ATOMS: atom_id res chain seq x y z
N MET A 1 29.99 -20.47 -12.96
CA MET A 1 28.90 -19.51 -13.20
C MET A 1 28.22 -19.26 -11.87
N SER A 2 28.42 -18.08 -11.26
CA SER A 2 27.81 -17.77 -9.97
C SER A 2 26.29 -17.71 -10.15
N ASN A 3 25.60 -18.62 -9.47
CA ASN A 3 24.15 -18.71 -9.45
C ASN A 3 23.63 -17.56 -8.56
N ASN A 4 23.73 -16.32 -9.04
CA ASN A 4 23.27 -15.15 -8.29
C ASN A 4 21.75 -15.09 -8.44
N SER A 5 21.03 -15.88 -7.64
CA SER A 5 19.58 -15.76 -7.53
C SER A 5 19.26 -14.38 -6.98
N GLY A 6 18.88 -13.44 -7.85
CA GLY A 6 18.60 -12.06 -7.45
C GLY A 6 17.47 -11.96 -6.41
N LYS A 7 17.39 -10.81 -5.73
CA LYS A 7 16.49 -10.59 -4.59
C LYS A 7 15.04 -10.93 -4.93
N SER A 8 14.31 -11.48 -3.95
CA SER A 8 12.87 -11.66 -4.03
C SER A 8 12.15 -10.49 -3.36
N ALA A 9 11.20 -9.86 -4.05
CA ALA A 9 10.48 -8.71 -3.53
C ALA A 9 8.97 -8.97 -3.43
N LEU A 10 8.34 -8.39 -2.40
CA LEU A 10 6.90 -8.30 -2.25
C LEU A 10 6.47 -6.83 -2.32
N VAL A 11 5.73 -6.49 -3.37
CA VAL A 11 5.21 -5.14 -3.62
C VAL A 11 3.70 -5.13 -3.38
N VAL A 12 3.21 -4.21 -2.55
CA VAL A 12 1.79 -4.13 -2.21
C VAL A 12 1.23 -2.75 -2.54
N GLU A 13 0.30 -2.71 -3.49
CA GLU A 13 -0.36 -1.49 -3.98
C GLU A 13 -1.22 -0.81 -2.91
N GLY A 14 -1.24 0.52 -2.93
CA GLY A 14 -2.14 1.34 -2.12
C GLY A 14 -3.59 1.32 -2.61
N GLY A 15 -4.53 1.11 -1.68
CA GLY A 15 -5.91 0.80 -2.02
C GLY A 15 -6.99 1.64 -1.35
N GLY A 16 -6.71 2.25 -0.20
CA GLY A 16 -7.75 2.52 0.79
C GLY A 16 -8.45 1.21 1.15
N MET A 17 -9.78 1.22 1.25
CA MET A 17 -10.56 0.01 1.55
C MET A 17 -10.40 -1.11 0.51
N ARG A 18 -10.00 -0.81 -0.73
CA ARG A 18 -9.65 -1.84 -1.74
C ARG A 18 -8.48 -2.73 -1.33
N GLY A 19 -7.66 -2.27 -0.38
CA GLY A 19 -6.52 -3.02 0.14
C GLY A 19 -6.90 -4.30 0.87
N VAL A 20 -8.18 -4.52 1.25
CA VAL A 20 -8.59 -5.73 1.98
C VAL A 20 -8.34 -7.02 1.20
N PHE A 21 -8.30 -6.97 -0.13
CA PHE A 21 -7.83 -8.09 -0.94
C PHE A 21 -6.40 -8.48 -0.58
N ALA A 22 -5.50 -7.50 -0.48
CA ALA A 22 -4.11 -7.73 -0.08
C ALA A 22 -3.99 -8.19 1.38
N ALA A 23 -4.86 -7.69 2.28
CA ALA A 23 -4.94 -8.21 3.64
C ALA A 23 -5.21 -9.72 3.66
N GLY A 24 -6.13 -10.20 2.80
CA GLY A 24 -6.46 -11.62 2.68
C GLY A 24 -5.30 -12.45 2.12
N VAL A 25 -4.64 -11.96 1.07
CA VAL A 25 -3.45 -12.63 0.51
C VAL A 25 -2.36 -12.77 1.57
N LEU A 26 -2.06 -11.71 2.32
CA LEU A 26 -1.04 -11.70 3.36
C LEU A 26 -1.42 -12.57 4.57
N HIS A 27 -2.72 -12.68 4.86
CA HIS A 27 -3.23 -13.65 5.84
C HIS A 27 -2.93 -15.09 5.42
N ALA A 28 -3.21 -15.46 4.16
CA ALA A 28 -2.86 -16.79 3.66
C ALA A 28 -1.34 -17.04 3.71
N PHE A 29 -0.52 -16.05 3.34
CA PHE A 29 0.94 -16.17 3.41
C PHE A 29 1.42 -16.38 4.84
N GLY A 30 0.91 -15.57 5.77
CA GLY A 30 1.20 -15.67 7.19
C GLY A 30 0.85 -17.03 7.79
N ASN A 31 -0.37 -17.50 7.56
CA ASN A 31 -0.83 -18.81 8.06
C ASN A 31 -0.01 -19.98 7.51
N ALA A 32 0.49 -19.86 6.28
CA ALA A 32 1.33 -20.88 5.66
C ALA A 32 2.82 -20.75 6.01
N GLY A 33 3.22 -19.73 6.80
CA GLY A 33 4.63 -19.42 7.05
C GLY A 33 5.40 -19.04 5.77
N PHE A 34 4.71 -18.59 4.73
CA PHE A 34 5.31 -18.28 3.44
C PHE A 34 5.90 -16.87 3.45
N ASP A 35 7.22 -16.78 3.48
CA ASP A 35 7.91 -15.50 3.52
C ASP A 35 9.30 -15.48 2.83
N PRO A 36 9.38 -15.83 1.53
CA PRO A 36 10.65 -15.95 0.81
C PRO A 36 11.23 -14.61 0.33
N PHE A 37 10.76 -13.48 0.85
CA PHE A 37 11.07 -12.15 0.32
C PHE A 37 12.22 -11.49 1.09
N ASP A 38 13.11 -10.83 0.36
CA ASP A 38 14.21 -10.01 0.90
C ASP A 38 13.80 -8.54 1.00
N LEU A 39 12.88 -8.10 0.15
CA LEU A 39 12.47 -6.69 0.01
C LEU A 39 10.95 -6.55 0.03
N TYR A 40 10.43 -5.69 0.89
CA TYR A 40 9.01 -5.36 0.97
C TYR A 40 8.82 -3.88 0.63
N ILE A 41 7.94 -3.58 -0.32
CA ILE A 41 7.62 -2.19 -0.67
C ILE A 41 6.11 -2.00 -0.64
N GLY A 42 5.66 -1.11 0.23
CA GLY A 42 4.24 -0.82 0.43
C GLY A 42 3.89 0.63 0.19
N VAL A 43 2.65 0.85 -0.25
CA VAL A 43 2.09 2.19 -0.42
C VAL A 43 0.77 2.28 0.34
N SER A 44 0.57 3.31 1.16
CA SER A 44 -0.71 3.58 1.84
C SER A 44 -1.18 2.34 2.61
N ALA A 45 -2.44 1.90 2.41
CA ALA A 45 -2.97 0.65 2.96
C ALA A 45 -2.06 -0.58 2.72
N GLY A 46 -1.36 -0.65 1.58
CA GLY A 46 -0.42 -1.73 1.30
C GLY A 46 0.81 -1.74 2.22
N ALA A 47 1.32 -0.56 2.60
CA ALA A 47 2.35 -0.42 3.62
C ALA A 47 1.82 -0.88 4.99
N CYS A 48 0.62 -0.43 5.38
CA CYS A 48 0.01 -0.87 6.64
C CYS A 48 -0.15 -2.41 6.69
N HIS A 49 -0.54 -3.03 5.57
CA HIS A 49 -0.71 -4.47 5.51
C HIS A 49 0.60 -5.25 5.60
N LEU A 50 1.66 -4.75 4.94
CA LEU A 50 3.00 -5.30 5.07
C LEU A 50 3.53 -5.17 6.49
N ALA A 51 3.30 -4.03 7.16
CA ALA A 51 3.72 -3.84 8.54
C ALA A 51 3.10 -4.90 9.48
N SER A 52 1.79 -5.14 9.40
CA SER A 52 1.18 -6.20 10.22
C SER A 52 1.68 -7.59 9.83
N HIS A 53 1.92 -7.86 8.55
CA HIS A 53 2.47 -9.15 8.09
C HIS A 53 3.88 -9.40 8.65
N LEU A 54 4.75 -8.40 8.56
CA LEU A 54 6.12 -8.46 9.10
C LEU A 54 6.13 -8.54 10.63
N ALA A 55 5.15 -7.95 11.30
CA ALA A 55 4.93 -8.07 12.74
C ALA A 55 4.33 -9.43 13.17
N GLY A 56 4.05 -10.35 12.23
CA GLY A 56 3.38 -11.62 12.51
C GLY A 56 1.89 -11.49 12.87
N GLN A 57 1.30 -10.32 12.69
CA GLN A 57 -0.07 -9.97 13.07
C GLN A 57 -1.01 -9.94 11.86
N ASN A 58 -1.07 -11.02 11.08
CA ASN A 58 -1.80 -10.99 9.81
C ASN A 58 -3.30 -10.69 9.92
N ASN A 59 -3.97 -11.16 10.99
CA ASN A 59 -5.39 -10.88 11.28
C ASN A 59 -5.67 -9.39 11.48
N ARG A 60 -4.71 -8.67 12.06
CA ARG A 60 -4.80 -7.23 12.36
C ARG A 60 -5.21 -6.41 11.13
N ASN A 61 -4.78 -6.81 9.94
CA ASN A 61 -5.11 -6.08 8.70
C ASN A 61 -6.61 -5.99 8.44
N PHE A 62 -7.33 -7.09 8.65
CA PHE A 62 -8.77 -7.11 8.44
C PHE A 62 -9.53 -6.65 9.68
N ASP A 63 -9.04 -6.99 10.87
CA ASP A 63 -9.67 -6.56 12.11
C ASP A 63 -9.72 -5.03 12.23
N ILE A 64 -8.64 -4.32 11.88
CA ILE A 64 -8.63 -2.85 11.89
C ILE A 64 -9.65 -2.27 10.91
N THR A 65 -9.79 -2.92 9.75
CA THR A 65 -10.78 -2.53 8.76
C THR A 65 -12.18 -2.58 9.36
N LEU A 66 -12.55 -3.68 10.02
CA LEU A 66 -13.88 -3.84 10.61
C LEU A 66 -14.08 -2.96 11.85
N GLN A 67 -13.11 -2.93 12.76
CA GLN A 67 -13.26 -2.29 14.07
C GLN A 67 -13.14 -0.77 14.00
N TYR A 68 -12.31 -0.23 13.10
CA TYR A 68 -11.99 1.19 13.06
C TYR A 68 -12.35 1.84 11.73
N SER A 69 -12.07 1.19 10.59
CA SER A 69 -12.28 1.86 9.29
C SER A 69 -13.76 2.05 8.92
N LEU A 70 -14.65 1.24 9.52
CA LEU A 70 -16.09 1.38 9.37
C LEU A 70 -16.71 2.46 10.26
N LYS A 71 -15.99 2.97 11.27
CA LYS A 71 -16.53 3.97 12.19
C LYS A 71 -16.67 5.34 11.53
N SER A 72 -17.73 6.05 11.91
CA SER A 72 -17.95 7.45 11.51
C SER A 72 -16.90 8.41 12.07
N ASP A 73 -16.16 8.01 13.10
CA ASP A 73 -15.00 8.76 13.57
C ASP A 73 -13.88 8.73 12.53
N PHE A 74 -13.70 7.60 11.84
CA PHE A 74 -12.73 7.51 10.76
C PHE A 74 -13.23 8.13 9.46
N ILE A 75 -14.30 7.60 8.85
CA ILE A 75 -14.82 8.08 7.57
C ILE A 75 -16.11 8.89 7.80
N ASN A 76 -16.07 10.19 7.52
CA ASN A 76 -17.18 11.09 7.81
C ASN A 76 -17.41 12.17 6.75
N ILE A 77 -18.46 11.99 5.95
CA ILE A 77 -18.82 12.96 4.90
C ILE A 77 -19.32 14.28 5.52
N LYS A 78 -20.08 14.24 6.62
CA LYS A 78 -20.61 15.46 7.26
C LYS A 78 -19.48 16.33 7.82
N ARG A 79 -18.47 15.72 8.46
CA ARG A 79 -17.25 16.40 8.90
C ARG A 79 -16.49 17.00 7.71
N PHE A 80 -16.39 16.26 6.61
CA PHE A 80 -15.73 16.73 5.40
C PHE A 80 -16.39 17.99 4.81
N LEU A 81 -17.73 18.01 4.73
CA LEU A 81 -18.48 19.17 4.24
C LEU A 81 -18.38 20.41 5.15
N ARG A 82 -18.10 20.21 6.45
CA ARG A 82 -17.87 21.29 7.43
C ARG A 82 -16.41 21.77 7.49
N GLY A 83 -15.54 21.28 6.61
CA GLY A 83 -14.13 21.69 6.58
C GLY A 83 -13.13 20.77 7.30
N GLY A 84 -13.58 19.70 7.97
CA GLY A 84 -12.70 18.71 8.63
C GLY A 84 -12.29 17.52 7.74
N HIS A 85 -11.58 16.52 8.26
CA HIS A 85 -11.13 15.39 7.42
C HIS A 85 -12.29 14.53 6.90
N LEU A 86 -12.19 13.98 5.68
CA LEU A 86 -13.04 12.85 5.29
C LEU A 86 -12.58 11.60 6.02
N MET A 87 -11.27 11.33 5.98
CA MET A 87 -10.60 10.22 6.65
C MET A 87 -9.75 10.77 7.80
N ASP A 88 -10.14 10.49 9.04
CA ASP A 88 -9.47 10.99 10.23
C ASP A 88 -8.29 10.09 10.62
N LEU A 89 -7.13 10.37 10.04
CA LEU A 89 -5.92 9.61 10.33
C LEU A 89 -5.41 9.85 11.75
N ASP A 90 -5.71 11.00 12.35
CA ASP A 90 -5.30 11.30 13.73
C ASP A 90 -6.02 10.35 14.68
N TRP A 91 -7.35 10.28 14.56
CA TRP A 91 -8.16 9.34 15.33
C TRP A 91 -7.78 7.88 15.07
N MET A 92 -7.63 7.47 13.79
CA MET A 92 -7.28 6.08 13.45
C MET A 92 -5.93 5.65 14.05
N TRP A 93 -4.92 6.52 13.99
CA TRP A 93 -3.60 6.21 14.57
C TRP A 93 -3.66 6.19 16.09
N GLU A 94 -4.35 7.13 16.73
CA GLU A 94 -4.55 7.12 18.18
C GLU A 94 -5.17 5.80 18.65
N GLN A 95 -6.25 5.36 17.98
CA GLN A 95 -6.94 4.12 18.33
C GLN A 95 -6.07 2.88 18.11
N THR A 96 -5.40 2.80 16.95
CA THR A 96 -4.60 1.62 16.63
C THR A 96 -3.32 1.55 17.45
N ILE A 97 -2.69 2.68 17.81
CA ILE A 97 -1.51 2.69 18.69
C ILE A 97 -1.90 2.36 20.13
N SER A 98 -3.03 2.86 20.62
CA SER A 98 -3.44 2.66 22.02
C SER A 98 -4.06 1.28 22.25
N ASN A 99 -4.83 0.76 21.30
CA ASN A 99 -5.69 -0.40 21.52
C ASN A 99 -5.35 -1.62 20.65
N TYR A 100 -4.62 -1.45 19.55
CA TYR A 100 -4.30 -2.56 18.65
C TYR A 100 -2.94 -2.40 17.93
N ARG A 101 -1.90 -2.14 18.72
CA ARG A 101 -0.59 -1.71 18.22
C ARG A 101 0.15 -2.80 17.45
N LEU A 102 1.01 -2.39 16.53
CA LEU A 102 1.98 -3.28 15.91
C LEU A 102 3.00 -3.78 16.93
N ASN A 103 3.42 -5.04 16.81
CA ASN A 103 4.58 -5.54 17.53
C ASN A 103 5.87 -5.07 16.82
N LEU A 104 6.26 -3.84 17.09
CA LEU A 104 7.40 -3.17 16.47
C LEU A 104 8.71 -3.93 16.71
N SER A 105 8.93 -4.40 17.94
CA SER A 105 10.14 -5.16 18.29
C SER A 105 10.24 -6.47 17.52
N TYR A 106 9.14 -7.24 17.39
CA TYR A 106 9.15 -8.45 16.56
C TYR A 106 9.43 -8.13 15.10
N LEU A 107 8.75 -7.13 14.53
CA LEU A 107 8.92 -6.71 13.14
C LEU A 107 10.39 -6.38 12.85
N PHE A 108 10.99 -5.49 13.63
CA PHE A 108 12.34 -5.02 13.37
C PHE A 108 13.42 -6.05 13.75
N ASN A 109 13.18 -6.92 14.74
CA ASN A 109 14.02 -8.08 14.98
C ASN A 109 14.01 -9.05 13.78
N LYS A 110 12.83 -9.30 13.20
CA LYS A 110 12.70 -10.13 12.00
C LYS A 110 13.45 -9.52 10.81
N LEU A 111 13.28 -8.21 10.57
CA LEU A 111 14.00 -7.53 9.48
C LEU A 111 15.52 -7.63 9.63
N ARG A 112 16.05 -7.33 10.82
CA ARG A 112 17.50 -7.39 11.10
C ARG A 112 18.06 -8.82 11.01
N SER A 113 17.44 -9.76 11.72
CA SER A 113 17.94 -11.15 11.82
C SER A 113 17.91 -11.92 10.51
N GLN A 114 17.02 -11.54 9.58
CA GLN A 114 16.84 -12.20 8.29
C GLN A 114 17.35 -11.35 7.13
N ASN A 115 18.03 -10.23 7.41
CA ASN A 115 18.55 -9.30 6.41
C ASN A 115 17.50 -8.85 5.37
N LYS A 116 16.29 -8.55 5.85
CA LYS A 116 15.15 -8.11 5.04
C LYS A 116 15.02 -6.58 5.07
N GLU A 117 14.59 -6.00 3.97
CA GLU A 117 14.35 -4.56 3.81
C GLU A 117 12.86 -4.26 3.73
N TYR A 118 12.38 -3.27 4.48
CA TYR A 118 11.02 -2.76 4.36
C TYR A 118 11.03 -1.29 3.95
N ILE A 119 10.26 -0.95 2.93
CA ILE A 119 10.18 0.39 2.34
C ILE A 119 8.72 0.84 2.30
N ILE A 120 8.51 2.08 2.74
CA ILE A 120 7.22 2.77 2.69
C ILE A 120 7.32 3.88 1.65
N VAL A 121 6.38 3.92 0.71
CA VAL A 121 6.35 4.97 -0.30
C VAL A 121 5.49 6.14 0.19
N ALA A 122 6.06 7.34 0.17
CA ALA A 122 5.34 8.61 0.28
C ALA A 122 5.59 9.46 -0.96
N THR A 123 4.87 10.57 -1.10
CA THR A 123 5.10 11.56 -2.16
C THR A 123 5.56 12.86 -1.52
N SER A 124 6.73 13.35 -1.94
CA SER A 124 7.16 14.71 -1.59
C SER A 124 6.21 15.74 -2.23
N MET A 125 5.71 16.67 -1.43
CA MET A 125 4.90 17.78 -1.93
C MET A 125 5.76 18.84 -2.63
N ASP A 126 7.03 18.96 -2.25
CA ASP A 126 7.94 19.97 -2.77
C ASP A 126 8.54 19.56 -4.12
N THR A 127 8.96 18.29 -4.25
CA THR A 127 9.57 17.74 -5.46
C THR A 127 8.60 16.98 -6.35
N GLY A 128 7.49 16.49 -5.79
CA GLY A 128 6.57 15.56 -6.45
C GLY A 128 7.12 14.13 -6.58
N ASN A 129 8.36 13.89 -6.19
CA ASN A 129 8.98 12.57 -6.34
C ASN A 129 8.51 11.60 -5.25
N ALA A 130 8.64 10.31 -5.54
CA ALA A 130 8.44 9.27 -4.54
C ALA A 130 9.57 9.37 -3.49
N LEU A 131 9.17 9.35 -2.22
CA LEU A 131 10.06 9.16 -1.08
C LEU A 131 9.99 7.69 -0.69
N TYR A 132 11.11 6.98 -0.84
CA TYR A 132 11.25 5.58 -0.45
C TYR A 132 11.82 5.53 0.97
N LEU A 133 10.92 5.54 1.94
CA LEU A 133 11.25 5.68 3.35
C LEU A 133 11.65 4.32 3.95
N HIS A 134 12.76 4.31 4.68
CA HIS A 134 13.26 3.16 5.43
C HIS A 134 12.90 3.36 6.91
N PRO A 135 11.81 2.77 7.42
CA PRO A 135 11.38 2.97 8.80
C PRO A 135 12.28 2.23 9.79
N ASP A 136 12.26 2.69 11.03
CA ASP A 136 12.76 2.01 12.22
C ASP A 136 11.64 1.91 13.29
N GLU A 137 11.96 1.38 14.47
CA GLU A 137 11.03 1.21 15.59
C GLU A 137 10.37 2.52 16.06
N LYS A 138 10.99 3.67 15.78
CA LYS A 138 10.50 5.00 16.21
C LYS A 138 9.70 5.71 15.12
N THR A 139 10.00 5.43 13.86
CA THR A 139 9.48 6.18 12.71
C THR A 139 8.41 5.43 11.93
N LEU A 140 8.28 4.11 12.13
CA LEU A 140 7.37 3.28 11.33
C LEU A 140 5.94 3.80 11.32
N GLU A 141 5.37 4.06 12.50
CA GLU A 141 3.97 4.45 12.63
C GLU A 141 3.71 5.81 11.96
N ASP A 142 4.63 6.76 12.08
CA ASP A 142 4.56 8.07 11.41
C ASP A 142 4.67 7.93 9.88
N TYR A 143 5.60 7.11 9.39
CA TYR A 143 5.78 6.89 7.95
C TYR A 143 4.56 6.22 7.33
N LEU A 144 3.93 5.28 8.04
CA LEU A 144 2.66 4.68 7.62
C LEU A 144 1.55 5.73 7.52
N LYS A 145 1.49 6.68 8.47
CA LYS A 145 0.50 7.77 8.47
C LYS A 145 0.70 8.71 7.29
N VAL A 146 1.94 9.13 7.05
CA VAL A 146 2.33 9.94 5.89
C VAL A 146 1.99 9.24 4.58
N SER A 147 2.31 7.95 4.47
CA SER A 147 2.01 7.15 3.27
C SER A 147 0.51 7.00 3.00
N SER A 148 -0.34 7.24 4.02
CA SER A 148 -1.81 7.11 3.95
C SER A 148 -2.55 8.45 3.85
N SER A 149 -1.85 9.59 3.88
CA SER A 149 -2.44 10.92 3.94
C SER A 149 -2.92 11.43 2.58
N ILE A 150 -3.97 10.80 2.04
CA ILE A 150 -4.54 11.15 0.74
C ILE A 150 -4.97 12.64 0.74
N PRO A 151 -4.40 13.48 -0.15
CA PRO A 151 -4.75 14.87 -0.26
C PRO A 151 -6.25 15.08 -0.41
N VAL A 152 -6.76 16.13 0.23
CA VAL A 152 -8.19 16.46 0.34
C VAL A 152 -8.96 15.54 1.28
N PHE A 153 -8.72 14.21 1.27
CA PHE A 153 -9.40 13.30 2.20
C PHE A 153 -8.89 13.45 3.63
N TYR A 154 -7.60 13.72 3.77
CA TYR A 154 -6.97 14.22 4.98
C TYR A 154 -6.35 15.58 4.64
N ARG A 155 -6.72 16.62 5.39
CA ARG A 155 -6.41 18.02 5.07
C ARG A 155 -5.14 18.53 5.72
N ASN A 156 -4.63 17.85 6.74
CA ASN A 156 -3.36 18.24 7.36
C ASN A 156 -2.20 17.83 6.45
N ILE A 157 -1.18 18.68 6.40
CA ILE A 157 0.10 18.37 5.76
C ILE A 157 0.98 17.74 6.81
N LEU A 158 1.54 16.57 6.50
CA LEU A 158 2.49 15.88 7.35
C LEU A 158 3.90 16.07 6.79
N GLU A 159 4.89 15.89 7.64
CA GLU A 159 6.30 16.01 7.27
C GLU A 159 7.05 14.72 7.56
N VAL A 160 8.03 14.42 6.72
CA VAL A 160 9.00 13.35 6.94
C VAL A 160 10.39 13.92 6.68
N ASN A 161 11.28 13.80 7.65
CA ASN A 161 12.66 14.29 7.56
C ASN A 161 12.76 15.78 7.13
N GLY A 162 11.83 16.62 7.62
CA GLY A 162 11.76 18.05 7.29
C GLY A 162 11.15 18.38 5.92
N GLU A 163 10.65 17.37 5.19
CA GLU A 163 10.00 17.56 3.89
C GLU A 163 8.49 17.28 3.99
N ARG A 164 7.68 18.18 3.45
CA ARG A 164 6.22 17.99 3.39
C ARG A 164 5.89 16.83 2.48
N ALA A 165 5.11 15.89 2.99
CA ALA A 165 4.82 14.65 2.30
C ALA A 165 3.36 14.23 2.43
N THR A 166 2.95 13.40 1.46
CA THR A 166 1.58 12.91 1.32
C THR A 166 1.56 11.46 0.82
N ASP A 167 0.38 10.88 0.63
CA ASP A 167 0.17 9.50 0.20
C ASP A 167 1.06 9.13 -1.01
N GLY A 168 1.76 7.99 -0.90
CA GLY A 168 2.72 7.54 -1.91
C GLY A 168 2.07 7.21 -3.26
N GLY A 169 0.77 6.93 -3.27
CA GLY A 169 0.01 6.57 -4.47
C GLY A 169 -0.22 7.71 -5.45
N ILE A 170 0.39 8.88 -5.21
CA ILE A 170 0.45 10.01 -6.14
C ILE A 170 1.69 9.89 -7.01
N ALA A 171 2.87 9.70 -6.41
CA ALA A 171 4.12 9.53 -7.14
C ALA A 171 4.28 8.12 -7.71
N ASP A 172 4.11 7.09 -6.86
CA ASP A 172 4.29 5.69 -7.24
C ASP A 172 3.32 4.78 -6.45
N ALA A 173 2.20 4.42 -7.09
CA ALA A 173 1.17 3.60 -6.47
C ALA A 173 1.48 2.10 -6.50
N VAL A 174 2.36 1.65 -7.39
CA VAL A 174 2.75 0.25 -7.58
C VAL A 174 4.25 0.20 -7.85
N PRO A 175 5.08 0.24 -6.80
CA PRO A 175 6.53 0.46 -6.89
C PRO A 175 7.33 -0.77 -7.36
N VAL A 176 6.80 -1.49 -8.36
CA VAL A 176 7.40 -2.67 -8.99
C VAL A 176 8.71 -2.33 -9.69
N ARG A 177 8.78 -1.15 -10.32
CA ARG A 177 9.97 -0.65 -10.98
C ARG A 177 11.06 -0.32 -9.97
N GLU A 178 10.68 0.17 -8.79
CA GLU A 178 11.62 0.42 -7.70
C GLU A 178 12.18 -0.90 -7.14
N ALA A 179 11.34 -1.91 -6.94
CA ALA A 179 11.81 -3.23 -6.54
C ALA A 179 12.86 -3.77 -7.53
N TYR A 180 12.61 -3.64 -8.83
CA TYR A 180 13.58 -3.99 -9.88
C TYR A 180 14.88 -3.17 -9.79
N ARG A 181 14.79 -1.84 -9.62
CA ARG A 181 15.98 -0.97 -9.47
C ARG A 181 16.86 -1.35 -8.29
N ARG A 182 16.26 -1.94 -7.24
CA ARG A 182 16.96 -2.46 -6.05
C ARG A 182 17.53 -3.87 -6.22
N GLY A 183 17.50 -4.42 -7.43
CA GLY A 183 18.09 -5.71 -7.76
C GLY A 183 17.15 -6.90 -7.54
N ALA A 184 15.85 -6.68 -7.38
CA ALA A 184 14.89 -7.78 -7.31
C ALA A 184 14.67 -8.39 -8.70
N THR A 185 14.85 -9.71 -8.79
CA THR A 185 14.61 -10.50 -10.02
C THR A 185 13.38 -11.37 -9.91
N ASN A 186 12.84 -11.57 -8.71
CA ASN A 186 11.60 -12.31 -8.46
C ASN A 186 10.64 -11.40 -7.68
N ILE A 187 9.68 -10.78 -8.35
CA ILE A 187 8.81 -9.77 -7.73
C ILE A 187 7.38 -10.32 -7.66
N THR A 188 6.84 -10.46 -6.46
CA THR A 188 5.40 -10.70 -6.26
C THR A 188 4.73 -9.35 -6.04
N VAL A 189 3.71 -9.05 -6.85
CA VAL A 189 2.94 -7.79 -6.77
C VAL A 189 1.52 -8.12 -6.36
N ILE A 190 1.04 -7.55 -5.26
CA ILE A 190 -0.36 -7.63 -4.85
C ILE A 190 -1.05 -6.32 -5.21
N ARG A 191 -2.06 -6.40 -6.08
CA ARG A 191 -2.82 -5.27 -6.62
C ARG A 191 -4.08 -5.01 -5.81
N SER A 192 -4.52 -3.74 -5.81
CA SER A 192 -5.81 -3.28 -5.28
C SER A 192 -6.89 -3.12 -6.35
N ARG A 193 -6.54 -3.47 -7.59
CA ARG A 193 -7.39 -3.43 -8.79
C ARG A 193 -7.15 -4.68 -9.64
N PRO A 194 -8.12 -5.04 -10.50
CA PRO A 194 -7.92 -6.07 -11.51
C PRO A 194 -6.68 -5.84 -12.37
N SER A 195 -6.14 -6.94 -12.91
CA SER A 195 -4.93 -6.95 -13.72
C SER A 195 -5.07 -6.10 -14.99
N ASP A 196 -6.25 -6.09 -15.60
CA ASP A 196 -6.62 -5.34 -16.80
C ASP A 196 -7.15 -3.92 -16.51
N TYR A 197 -7.09 -3.46 -15.25
CA TYR A 197 -7.58 -2.14 -14.89
C TYR A 197 -6.80 -1.01 -15.55
N VAL A 198 -7.50 -0.20 -16.37
CA VAL A 198 -6.95 1.02 -16.97
C VAL A 198 -7.27 2.23 -16.11
N LYS A 199 -6.21 2.87 -15.58
CA LYS A 199 -6.36 4.09 -14.80
C LYS A 199 -6.61 5.29 -15.70
N LYS A 200 -7.80 5.88 -15.58
CA LYS A 200 -8.16 7.11 -16.29
C LYS A 200 -7.74 8.35 -15.53
N GLN A 201 -7.52 9.42 -16.27
CA GLN A 201 -7.24 10.74 -15.74
C GLN A 201 -8.45 11.27 -14.96
N SER A 202 -8.21 11.83 -13.77
CA SER A 202 -9.29 12.37 -12.93
C SER A 202 -9.72 13.75 -13.41
N LYS A 203 -11.04 13.97 -13.50
CA LYS A 203 -11.60 15.31 -13.74
C LYS A 203 -11.33 16.29 -12.59
N LEU A 204 -11.03 15.77 -11.39
CA LEU A 204 -10.71 16.59 -10.21
C LEU A 204 -9.34 17.27 -10.29
N ILE A 205 -8.52 16.99 -11.31
CA ILE A 205 -7.18 17.57 -11.44
C ILE A 205 -7.23 19.09 -11.50
N PHE A 206 -8.25 19.67 -12.13
CA PHE A 206 -8.41 21.12 -12.15
C PHE A 206 -8.54 21.69 -10.72
N ILE A 207 -9.43 21.10 -9.91
CA ILE A 207 -9.64 21.50 -8.51
C ILE A 207 -8.36 21.28 -7.68
N LEU A 208 -7.70 20.13 -7.84
CA LEU A 208 -6.45 19.83 -7.15
C LEU A 208 -5.33 20.80 -7.55
N SER A 209 -5.29 21.25 -8.82
CA SER A 209 -4.30 22.22 -9.30
C SER A 209 -4.47 23.58 -8.63
N VAL A 210 -5.72 24.02 -8.43
CA VAL A 210 -6.01 25.27 -7.71
C VAL A 210 -5.68 25.13 -6.22
N TYR A 211 -6.12 24.04 -5.59
CA TYR A 211 -5.92 23.80 -4.16
C TYR A 211 -4.42 23.67 -3.81
N PHE A 212 -3.65 22.94 -4.62
CA PHE A 212 -2.22 22.72 -4.43
C PHE A 212 -1.34 23.66 -5.26
N ARG A 213 -1.82 24.86 -5.63
CA ARG A 213 -1.05 25.82 -6.45
C ARG A 213 0.30 26.23 -5.86
N LYS A 214 0.45 26.14 -4.53
CA LYS A 214 1.72 26.38 -3.82
C LYS A 214 2.75 25.24 -4.01
N TYR A 215 2.32 24.11 -4.57
CA TYR A 215 3.10 22.89 -4.77
C TYR A 215 3.07 22.47 -6.25
N PRO A 216 3.68 23.24 -7.16
CA PRO A 216 3.54 23.03 -8.61
C PRO A 216 4.05 21.66 -9.07
N ARG A 217 5.09 21.10 -8.43
CA ARG A 217 5.61 19.77 -8.75
C ARG A 217 4.67 18.64 -8.31
N LEU A 218 3.98 18.81 -7.19
CA LEU A 218 2.90 17.90 -6.79
C LEU A 218 1.72 17.95 -7.77
N VAL A 219 1.36 19.14 -8.24
CA VAL A 219 0.32 19.33 -9.27
C VAL A 219 0.68 18.60 -10.55
N GLU A 220 1.94 18.71 -11.00
CA GLU A 220 2.41 17.97 -12.17
C GLU A 220 2.30 16.45 -11.96
N LYS A 221 2.57 15.96 -10.74
CA LYS A 221 2.42 14.55 -10.42
C LYS A 221 0.97 14.09 -10.40
N PHE A 222 0.02 14.92 -9.97
CA PHE A 222 -1.39 14.61 -10.15
C PHE A 222 -1.77 14.42 -11.63
N LYS A 223 -1.17 15.22 -12.52
CA LYS A 223 -1.38 15.09 -13.97
C LYS A 223 -0.75 13.83 -14.54
N GLN A 224 0.41 13.41 -14.04
CA GLN A 224 1.12 12.21 -14.52
C GLN A 224 0.64 10.91 -13.87
N ARG A 225 -0.15 10.98 -12.80
CA ARG A 225 -0.54 9.83 -11.97
C ARG A 225 -1.15 8.66 -12.74
N ALA A 226 -1.99 8.93 -13.76
CA ALA A 226 -2.56 7.87 -14.58
C ALA A 226 -1.48 7.19 -15.42
N ASN A 227 -0.62 7.96 -16.09
CA ASN A 227 0.49 7.47 -16.89
C ASN A 227 1.47 6.66 -16.05
N ASN A 228 1.93 7.18 -14.91
CA ASN A 228 2.85 6.47 -14.00
C ASN A 228 2.29 5.12 -13.55
N TYR A 229 0.98 5.04 -13.27
CA TYR A 229 0.33 3.79 -12.92
C TYR A 229 0.31 2.80 -14.09
N MET A 230 -0.02 3.29 -15.29
CA MET A 230 -0.04 2.44 -16.48
C MET A 230 1.36 1.99 -16.90
N ASP A 231 2.40 2.80 -16.66
CA ASP A 231 3.80 2.38 -16.84
C ASP A 231 4.18 1.24 -15.89
N ALA A 232 3.70 1.28 -14.64
CA ALA A 232 3.91 0.19 -13.69
C ALA A 232 3.14 -1.08 -14.11
N VAL A 233 1.90 -0.95 -14.60
CA VAL A 233 1.13 -2.08 -15.17
C VAL A 233 1.86 -2.67 -16.38
N HIS A 234 2.30 -1.81 -17.31
CA HIS A 234 3.05 -2.24 -18.47
C HIS A 234 4.32 -3.00 -18.08
N PHE A 235 5.05 -2.53 -17.06
CA PHE A 235 6.22 -3.21 -16.53
C PHE A 235 5.90 -4.58 -15.92
N ILE A 236 4.76 -4.71 -15.22
CA ILE A 236 4.30 -6.00 -14.67
C ILE A 236 4.04 -7.01 -15.79
N HIS A 237 3.40 -6.58 -16.88
CA HIS A 237 3.04 -7.46 -18.00
C HIS A 237 4.19 -7.70 -18.99
N HIS A 238 5.16 -6.78 -19.05
CA HIS A 238 6.31 -6.85 -19.95
C HIS A 238 7.63 -6.64 -19.18
N PRO A 239 7.99 -7.54 -18.24
CA PRO A 239 9.21 -7.42 -17.47
C PRO A 239 10.46 -7.57 -18.36
N PRO A 240 11.60 -6.94 -18.00
CA PRO A 240 12.87 -7.17 -18.68
C PRO A 240 13.29 -8.64 -18.64
N LYS A 241 14.14 -9.05 -19.60
CA LYS A 241 14.66 -10.43 -19.67
C LYS A 241 15.32 -10.83 -18.34
N GLY A 242 14.96 -12.00 -17.83
CA GLY A 242 15.49 -12.53 -16.57
C GLY A 242 14.75 -12.07 -15.32
N ILE A 243 13.75 -11.19 -15.45
CA ILE A 243 12.91 -10.73 -14.33
C ILE A 243 11.59 -11.50 -14.36
N ARG A 244 11.26 -12.12 -13.22
CA ARG A 244 10.00 -12.83 -13.02
C ARG A 244 9.10 -11.98 -12.14
N ILE A 245 7.94 -11.61 -12.67
CA ILE A 245 6.89 -10.92 -11.92
C ILE A 245 5.70 -11.86 -11.77
N THR A 246 5.21 -12.02 -10.55
CA THR A 246 3.95 -12.72 -10.26
C THR A 246 2.95 -11.73 -9.71
N GLU A 247 1.82 -11.59 -10.40
CA GLU A 247 0.76 -10.67 -10.01
C GLU A 247 -0.39 -11.41 -9.30
N LEU A 248 -0.83 -10.88 -8.17
CA LEU A 248 -2.05 -11.26 -7.46
C LEU A 248 -2.99 -10.06 -7.49
N ALA A 249 -4.06 -10.17 -8.27
CA ALA A 249 -5.04 -9.10 -8.46
C ALA A 249 -6.47 -9.64 -8.23
N PRO A 250 -7.38 -8.81 -7.67
CA PRO A 250 -8.79 -9.18 -7.58
C PRO A 250 -9.40 -9.31 -8.98
N PRO A 251 -10.45 -10.14 -9.16
CA PRO A 251 -11.20 -10.23 -10.40
C PRO A 251 -12.01 -8.95 -10.67
N ASN A 252 -12.49 -8.79 -11.91
CA ASN A 252 -13.19 -7.60 -12.39
C ASN A 252 -14.56 -7.33 -11.73
N ASN A 253 -15.15 -8.33 -11.08
CA ASN A 253 -16.50 -8.26 -10.53
C ASN A 253 -16.55 -7.77 -9.06
N VAL A 254 -15.43 -7.34 -8.48
CA VAL A 254 -15.42 -6.84 -7.10
C VAL A 254 -15.81 -5.36 -7.08
N ASP A 255 -17.02 -5.07 -6.62
CA ASP A 255 -17.51 -3.70 -6.43
C ASP A 255 -16.95 -3.07 -5.14
N ILE A 256 -15.66 -2.73 -5.17
CA ILE A 256 -14.97 -2.11 -4.04
C ILE A 256 -14.29 -0.78 -4.42
N GLY A 257 -14.65 0.25 -3.66
CA GLY A 257 -14.13 1.61 -3.73
C GLY A 257 -13.10 1.90 -2.64
N ARG A 258 -12.48 3.08 -2.71
CA ARG A 258 -11.49 3.51 -1.69
C ARG A 258 -12.09 3.73 -0.30
N THR A 259 -13.38 4.01 -0.23
CA THR A 259 -14.13 4.37 0.98
C THR A 259 -15.33 3.44 1.19
N THR A 260 -15.32 2.24 0.61
CA THR A 260 -16.40 1.25 0.82
C THR A 260 -16.52 0.93 2.31
N GLN A 261 -17.73 1.08 2.86
CA GLN A 261 -18.04 0.75 4.27
C GLN A 261 -19.02 -0.42 4.39
N ASN A 262 -19.43 -1.05 3.27
CA ASN A 262 -20.26 -2.24 3.31
C ASN A 262 -19.42 -3.43 3.80
N GLU A 263 -19.69 -3.89 5.02
CA GLU A 263 -18.94 -4.98 5.65
C GLU A 263 -18.97 -6.28 4.83
N ALA A 264 -20.13 -6.65 4.27
CA ALA A 264 -20.25 -7.89 3.50
C ALA A 264 -19.34 -7.88 2.27
N VAL A 265 -19.27 -6.73 1.57
CA VAL A 265 -18.35 -6.55 0.43
C VAL A 265 -16.88 -6.64 0.88
N LEU A 266 -16.54 -6.01 2.01
CA LEU A 266 -15.16 -6.03 2.54
C LEU A 266 -14.75 -7.45 2.94
N ARG A 267 -15.62 -8.18 3.63
CA ARG A 267 -15.40 -9.57 4.05
C ARG A 267 -15.27 -10.51 2.86
N ALA A 268 -16.17 -10.44 1.89
CA ALA A 268 -16.08 -11.23 0.67
C ALA A 268 -14.77 -10.95 -0.09
N THR A 269 -14.33 -9.68 -0.15
CA THR A 269 -13.07 -9.31 -0.81
C THR A 269 -11.85 -9.82 -0.04
N TYR A 270 -11.89 -9.81 1.30
CA TYR A 270 -10.85 -10.36 2.15
C TYR A 270 -10.72 -11.88 2.01
N GLU A 271 -11.84 -12.60 2.07
CA GLU A 271 -11.89 -14.06 1.87
C GLU A 271 -11.41 -14.45 0.47
N MET A 272 -11.78 -13.68 -0.55
CA MET A 272 -11.25 -13.84 -1.90
C MET A 272 -9.74 -13.66 -1.95
N GLY A 273 -9.19 -12.68 -1.21
CA GLY A 273 -7.74 -12.52 -1.05
C GLY A 273 -7.08 -13.77 -0.45
N ILE A 274 -7.68 -14.36 0.59
CA ILE A 274 -7.20 -15.60 1.21
C ILE A 274 -7.19 -16.75 0.19
N ASP A 275 -8.28 -16.93 -0.56
CA ASP A 275 -8.37 -17.96 -1.60
C ASP A 275 -7.30 -17.79 -2.68
N TYR A 276 -7.08 -16.57 -3.16
CA TYR A 276 -6.02 -16.27 -4.15
C TYR A 276 -4.63 -16.54 -3.58
N GLY A 277 -4.38 -16.16 -2.33
CA GLY A 277 -3.14 -16.48 -1.64
C GLY A 277 -2.91 -18.00 -1.53
N ASN A 278 -3.93 -18.75 -1.12
CA ASN A 278 -3.86 -20.21 -1.04
C ASN A 278 -3.64 -20.88 -2.40
N LYS A 279 -4.33 -20.43 -3.46
CA LYS A 279 -4.13 -20.91 -4.83
C LYS A 279 -2.71 -20.66 -5.32
N PHE A 280 -2.15 -19.48 -5.02
CA PHE A 280 -0.76 -19.16 -5.34
C PHE A 280 0.22 -20.10 -4.62
N LEU A 281 0.00 -20.37 -3.33
CA LEU A 281 0.83 -21.28 -2.55
C LEU A 281 0.80 -22.72 -3.07
N LYS A 282 -0.38 -23.22 -3.47
CA LYS A 282 -0.54 -24.57 -4.07
C LYS A 282 0.28 -24.72 -5.36
N ARG A 283 0.12 -23.78 -6.29
CA ARG A 283 0.88 -23.75 -7.56
C ARG A 283 2.39 -23.76 -7.34
N ARG A 284 2.89 -23.09 -6.30
CA ARG A 284 4.32 -23.10 -5.96
C ARG A 284 4.81 -24.41 -5.34
N ARG A 285 3.94 -25.17 -4.67
CA ARG A 285 4.26 -26.49 -4.12
C ARG A 285 4.18 -27.61 -5.16
N GLY A 286 3.76 -27.30 -6.39
CA GLY A 286 3.54 -28.31 -7.44
C GLY A 286 2.29 -29.16 -7.22
N ILE A 287 1.31 -28.65 -6.45
CA ILE A 287 0.03 -29.30 -6.11
C ILE A 287 -1.11 -28.52 -6.77
#